data_AF-A0A9R0SN17-F1
#
_entry.id   AF-A0A9R0SN17-F1
#
_cell.length_a   1.000
_cell.length_b   1.000
_cell.length_c   1.000
_cell.angle_alpha   90.00
_cell.angle_beta   90.00
_cell.angle_gamma   90.00
#
_symmetry.space_group_name_H-M   'P 1'
#
loop_
_entity.id
_entity.type
_entity.pdbx_description
1 polymer ?
#
loop_
_entity_poly.entity_id
_entity_poly.type
_entity_poly.pdbx_seq_one_letter_code
_entity_poly.pdbx_strand_id
1 'polypeptide(L)'
;MYFGFVPQLSKLSLIKTGSRLQKTLELSQFLVNVPSISDLHLDFRSENIWVISESPELLTPVLSKLQLVNLDHLPKGCDLAWTMFILEAAPSIKELCITVWDHCCIMFTGTEFRKENGLCDKADLKWKPYAPGFKHKNLVKLTTYGFQPDDNFVRYITCLAEAAVNMAEISL
;
A
#
# COMPACT_ATOMS: atom_id res chain seq x y z
N MET A 1 -17.81 -4.71 -6.93
CA MET A 1 -18.49 -3.55 -6.34
C MET A 1 -17.79 -2.33 -6.90
N TYR A 2 -18.52 -1.37 -7.45
CA TYR A 2 -17.96 -0.12 -7.97
C TYR A 2 -18.80 1.02 -7.43
N PHE A 3 -18.17 2.16 -7.17
CA PHE A 3 -18.92 3.36 -6.83
C PHE A 3 -19.66 3.88 -8.07
N GLY A 4 -20.85 4.45 -7.84
CA GLY A 4 -21.42 5.43 -8.77
C GLY A 4 -20.55 6.70 -8.80
N PHE A 5 -21.01 7.77 -9.42
CA PHE A 5 -20.31 9.05 -9.35
C PHE A 5 -20.40 9.65 -7.94
N VAL A 6 -19.30 9.64 -7.18
CA VAL A 6 -19.24 10.11 -5.79
C VAL A 6 -18.19 11.22 -5.63
N PRO A 7 -18.46 12.44 -6.14
CA PRO A 7 -17.46 13.51 -6.20
C PRO A 7 -17.10 14.11 -4.83
N GLN A 8 -17.83 13.80 -3.76
CA GLN A 8 -17.59 14.32 -2.42
C GLN A 8 -16.85 13.33 -1.51
N LEU A 9 -16.65 12.08 -1.96
CA LEU A 9 -15.93 11.08 -1.19
C LEU A 9 -14.43 11.39 -1.27
N SER A 10 -13.89 11.89 -0.16
CA SER A 10 -12.49 12.29 -0.02
C SER A 10 -11.66 11.32 0.80
N LYS A 11 -12.30 10.52 1.65
CA LYS A 11 -11.65 9.54 2.53
C LYS A 11 -12.25 8.17 2.31
N LEU A 12 -11.41 7.16 2.16
CA LEU A 12 -11.86 5.79 1.92
C LEU A 12 -11.00 4.80 2.70
N SER A 13 -11.67 3.92 3.44
CA SER A 13 -11.03 2.81 4.16
C SER A 13 -11.52 1.50 3.58
N LEU A 14 -10.59 0.68 3.10
CA LEU A 14 -10.87 -0.63 2.55
C LEU A 14 -10.15 -1.69 3.37
N ILE A 15 -10.95 -2.54 3.99
CA ILE A 15 -10.50 -3.55 4.93
C ILE A 15 -10.92 -4.90 4.40
N LYS A 16 -9.96 -5.80 4.15
CA LYS A 16 -10.27 -7.12 3.61
C LYS A 16 -9.24 -8.17 4.00
N THR A 17 -9.73 -9.38 4.26
CA THR A 17 -8.92 -10.59 4.33
C THR A 17 -8.75 -11.12 2.92
N GLY A 18 -7.55 -10.98 2.35
CA GLY A 18 -7.25 -11.46 1.00
C GLY A 18 -7.20 -12.99 0.94
N SER A 19 -7.57 -13.54 -0.21
CA SER A 19 -7.55 -14.99 -0.49
C SER A 19 -7.34 -15.17 -1.98
N ARG A 20 -6.50 -16.15 -2.40
CA ARG A 20 -6.37 -16.51 -3.82
C ARG A 20 -7.68 -16.94 -4.47
N LEU A 21 -8.69 -17.33 -3.68
CA LEU A 21 -10.00 -17.77 -4.16
C LEU A 21 -10.89 -16.58 -4.55
N GLN A 22 -10.53 -15.37 -4.10
CA GLN A 22 -11.32 -14.16 -4.32
C GLN A 22 -10.69 -13.28 -5.39
N LYS A 23 -11.55 -12.54 -6.12
CA LYS A 23 -11.08 -11.53 -7.07
C LYS A 23 -10.33 -10.42 -6.33
N THR A 24 -9.16 -10.07 -6.84
CA THR A 24 -8.37 -8.91 -6.42
C THR A 24 -8.99 -7.61 -6.92
N LEU A 25 -8.69 -6.50 -6.25
CA LEU A 25 -9.21 -5.17 -6.56
C LEU A 25 -8.24 -4.42 -7.49
N GLU A 26 -8.79 -3.84 -8.56
CA GLU A 26 -8.11 -2.85 -9.41
C GLU A 26 -8.50 -1.46 -8.93
N LEU A 27 -7.55 -0.70 -8.40
CA LEU A 27 -7.78 0.65 -7.88
C LEU A 27 -8.17 1.61 -9.00
N SER A 28 -7.62 1.46 -10.22
CA SER A 28 -7.95 2.31 -11.37
C SER A 28 -9.45 2.27 -11.68
N GLN A 29 -10.01 1.05 -11.75
CA GLN A 29 -11.43 0.85 -12.02
C GLN A 29 -12.29 1.23 -10.81
N PHE A 30 -11.82 0.94 -9.60
CA PHE A 30 -12.62 1.16 -8.40
C PHE A 30 -12.78 2.64 -8.05
N LEU A 31 -11.75 3.45 -8.30
CA LEU A 31 -11.69 4.86 -7.92
C LEU A 31 -11.98 5.83 -9.09
N VAL A 32 -12.20 5.34 -10.31
CA VAL A 32 -12.48 6.18 -11.50
C VAL A 32 -13.60 7.20 -11.27
N ASN A 33 -14.62 6.83 -10.46
CA ASN A 33 -15.77 7.68 -10.17
C ASN A 33 -15.65 8.47 -8.84
N VAL A 34 -14.46 8.51 -8.25
CA VAL A 34 -14.17 9.16 -6.96
C VAL A 34 -13.09 10.26 -7.15
N PRO A 35 -13.39 11.34 -7.88
CA PRO A 35 -12.38 12.31 -8.32
C PRO A 35 -11.79 13.18 -7.21
N SER A 36 -12.27 13.08 -5.98
CA SER A 36 -11.87 13.90 -4.83
C SER A 36 -11.16 13.11 -3.74
N ILE A 37 -10.81 11.84 -4.01
CA ILE A 37 -10.07 11.02 -3.05
C ILE A 37 -8.74 11.71 -2.69
N SER A 38 -8.54 11.87 -1.38
CA SER A 38 -7.32 12.48 -0.80
C SER A 38 -6.73 11.60 0.29
N ASP A 39 -7.56 10.83 1.01
CA ASP A 39 -7.11 9.93 2.06
C ASP A 39 -7.52 8.49 1.72
N LEU A 40 -6.55 7.59 1.58
CA LEU A 40 -6.80 6.17 1.31
C LEU A 40 -6.20 5.30 2.41
N HIS A 41 -7.01 4.41 2.97
CA HIS A 41 -6.57 3.41 3.93
C HIS A 41 -6.84 2.01 3.39
N LEU A 42 -5.80 1.18 3.34
CA LEU A 42 -5.84 -0.22 2.93
C LEU A 42 -5.36 -1.10 4.09
N ASP A 43 -6.23 -1.99 4.58
CA ASP A 43 -5.92 -2.95 5.66
C ASP A 43 -5.87 -4.39 5.08
N PHE A 44 -4.68 -5.01 5.18
CA PHE A 44 -4.39 -6.34 4.64
C PHE A 44 -4.43 -7.42 5.74
N ARG A 45 -5.58 -8.11 5.87
CA ARG A 45 -5.79 -9.07 6.98
C ARG A 45 -5.31 -10.50 6.70
N SER A 46 -4.38 -10.69 5.76
CA SER A 46 -3.72 -11.96 5.43
C SER A 46 -2.46 -11.72 4.60
N GLU A 47 -1.65 -12.75 4.36
CA GLU A 47 -0.47 -12.66 3.48
C GLU A 47 -0.82 -12.44 2.01
N ASN A 48 -2.08 -12.72 1.64
CA ASN A 48 -2.56 -12.48 0.31
C ASN A 48 -2.99 -11.03 0.13
N ILE A 49 -2.27 -10.29 -0.72
CA ILE A 49 -2.60 -8.91 -1.03
C ILE A 49 -3.78 -8.87 -2.01
N TRP A 50 -4.90 -8.31 -1.54
CA TRP A 50 -6.15 -8.29 -2.29
C TRP A 50 -6.27 -7.12 -3.28
N VAL A 51 -5.22 -6.31 -3.44
CA VAL A 51 -5.12 -5.18 -4.39
C VAL A 51 -4.08 -5.49 -5.46
N ILE A 52 -4.43 -5.28 -6.73
CA ILE A 52 -3.47 -5.42 -7.84
C ILE A 52 -2.54 -4.21 -7.86
N SER A 53 -1.22 -4.47 -7.92
CA SER A 53 -0.22 -3.47 -8.27
C SER A 53 -0.29 -3.19 -9.78
N GLU A 54 -1.24 -2.34 -10.19
CA GLU A 54 -1.41 -1.91 -11.59
C GLU A 54 -0.20 -1.05 -12.04
N SER A 55 -0.10 -0.69 -13.32
CA SER A 55 0.95 0.24 -13.71
C SER A 55 0.69 1.63 -13.09
N PRO A 56 1.71 2.34 -12.58
CA PRO A 56 1.56 3.70 -12.07
C PRO A 56 0.91 4.65 -13.08
N GLU A 57 1.14 4.45 -14.37
CA GLU A 57 0.50 5.22 -15.46
C GLU A 57 -1.04 5.14 -15.44
N LEU A 58 -1.60 3.97 -15.10
CA LEU A 58 -3.05 3.78 -14.98
C LEU A 58 -3.61 4.38 -13.68
N LEU A 59 -2.80 4.40 -12.62
CA LEU A 59 -3.22 4.85 -11.30
C LEU A 59 -3.04 6.35 -11.08
N THR A 60 -2.05 6.96 -11.72
CA THR A 60 -1.74 8.39 -11.58
C THR A 60 -2.96 9.28 -11.80
N PRO A 61 -3.82 9.08 -12.82
CA PRO A 61 -5.01 9.89 -13.00
C PRO A 61 -5.97 9.84 -11.79
N VAL A 62 -6.17 8.65 -11.20
CA VAL A 62 -7.13 8.44 -10.11
C VAL A 62 -6.54 8.76 -8.73
N LEU A 63 -5.22 8.64 -8.54
CA LEU A 63 -4.52 8.91 -7.27
C LEU A 63 -3.83 10.27 -7.23
N SER A 64 -3.98 11.10 -8.27
CA SER A 64 -3.30 12.40 -8.41
C SER A 64 -3.53 13.38 -7.25
N LYS A 65 -4.67 13.29 -6.56
CA LYS A 65 -5.04 14.15 -5.42
C LYS A 65 -4.79 13.52 -4.04
N LEU A 66 -4.31 12.29 -4.02
CA LEU A 66 -4.04 11.56 -2.80
C LEU A 66 -2.94 12.30 -2.01
N GLN A 67 -3.21 12.60 -0.74
CA GLN A 67 -2.31 13.31 0.17
C GLN A 67 -1.89 12.42 1.34
N LEU A 68 -2.77 11.53 1.80
CA LEU A 68 -2.52 10.62 2.91
C LEU A 68 -2.82 9.18 2.49
N VAL A 69 -1.87 8.28 2.75
CA VAL A 69 -2.07 6.84 2.58
C VAL A 69 -1.73 6.11 3.87
N ASN A 70 -2.60 5.20 4.27
CA ASN A 70 -2.35 4.25 5.36
C ASN A 70 -2.35 2.84 4.76
N LEU A 71 -1.25 2.10 4.93
CA LEU A 71 -1.11 0.70 4.58
C LEU A 71 -0.96 -0.12 5.86
N ASP A 72 -2.05 -0.68 6.33
CA ASP A 72 -2.07 -1.43 7.59
C ASP A 72 -1.95 -2.94 7.36
N HIS A 73 -1.23 -3.59 8.28
CA HIS A 73 -0.98 -5.03 8.29
C HIS A 73 -0.33 -5.55 7.00
N LEU A 74 0.56 -4.75 6.41
CA LEU A 74 1.24 -5.12 5.17
C LEU A 74 2.16 -6.34 5.42
N PRO A 75 2.10 -7.41 4.60
CA PRO A 75 2.91 -8.61 4.81
C PRO A 75 4.42 -8.33 4.78
N LYS A 76 5.17 -8.96 5.70
CA LYS A 76 6.63 -8.80 5.77
C LYS A 76 7.31 -9.14 4.43
N GLY A 77 8.15 -8.22 3.95
CA GLY A 77 8.87 -8.30 2.69
C GLY A 77 8.18 -7.61 1.51
N CYS A 78 6.99 -7.05 1.71
CA CYS A 78 6.26 -6.28 0.69
C CYS A 78 6.36 -4.76 0.91
N ASP A 79 6.85 -4.32 2.06
CA ASP A 79 6.94 -2.95 2.54
C ASP A 79 7.58 -1.97 1.54
N LEU A 80 8.85 -2.17 1.18
CA LEU A 80 9.54 -1.29 0.25
C LEU A 80 8.84 -1.22 -1.11
N ALA A 81 8.44 -2.36 -1.67
CA ALA A 81 7.84 -2.41 -2.99
C ALA A 81 6.50 -1.67 -3.05
N TRP A 82 5.64 -1.84 -2.03
CA TRP A 82 4.37 -1.12 -1.94
C TRP A 82 4.55 0.36 -1.64
N THR A 83 5.54 0.72 -0.82
CA THR A 83 5.92 2.12 -0.58
C THR A 83 6.27 2.81 -1.90
N MET A 84 7.19 2.23 -2.68
CA MET A 84 7.64 2.79 -3.94
C MET A 84 6.52 2.85 -4.98
N PHE A 85 5.73 1.79 -5.07
CA PHE A 85 4.54 1.74 -5.93
C PHE A 85 3.56 2.88 -5.65
N ILE A 86 3.24 3.14 -4.36
CA ILE A 86 2.36 4.24 -3.99
C ILE A 86 2.98 5.59 -4.33
N LEU A 87 4.27 5.79 -4.09
CA LEU A 87 4.95 7.05 -4.44
C LEU A 87 4.90 7.33 -5.94
N GLU A 88 5.13 6.32 -6.78
CA GLU A 88 5.03 6.48 -8.23
C GLU A 88 3.61 6.78 -8.70
N ALA A 89 2.62 6.11 -8.11
CA ALA A 89 1.22 6.25 -8.50
C ALA A 89 0.54 7.51 -7.94
N ALA A 90 1.01 8.04 -6.81
CA ALA A 90 0.42 9.18 -6.11
C ALA A 90 1.40 10.37 -6.02
N PRO A 91 1.49 11.21 -7.07
CA PRO A 91 2.50 12.27 -7.14
C PRO A 91 2.32 13.35 -6.06
N SER A 92 1.11 13.53 -5.52
CA SER A 92 0.79 14.58 -4.53
C SER A 92 0.80 14.11 -3.07
N ILE A 93 1.16 12.85 -2.82
CA ILE A 93 1.16 12.30 -1.46
C ILE A 93 2.13 13.07 -0.57
N LYS A 94 1.70 13.35 0.66
CA LYS A 94 2.45 14.10 1.68
C LYS A 94 2.80 13.23 2.88
N GLU A 95 1.88 12.37 3.27
CA GLU A 95 2.03 11.49 4.42
C GLU A 95 1.72 10.05 4.04
N LEU A 96 2.62 9.15 4.44
CA LEU A 96 2.48 7.72 4.26
C LEU A 96 2.67 7.04 5.62
N CYS A 97 1.67 6.27 6.03
CA CYS A 97 1.71 5.45 7.23
C CYS A 97 1.73 3.98 6.83
N ILE A 98 2.67 3.22 7.38
CA ILE A 98 2.83 1.80 7.08
C ILE A 98 2.93 1.02 8.39
N THR A 99 2.05 0.05 8.56
CA THR A 99 2.14 -0.92 9.65
C THR A 99 2.59 -2.25 9.07
N VAL A 100 3.83 -2.64 9.34
CA VAL A 100 4.37 -3.94 8.94
C VAL A 100 3.98 -5.00 9.94
N TRP A 101 3.68 -6.17 9.40
CA TRP A 101 3.15 -7.30 10.13
C TRP A 101 4.25 -8.07 10.89
N ASP A 102 4.13 -8.19 12.22
CA ASP A 102 5.01 -9.03 13.06
C ASP A 102 4.24 -9.97 14.02
N HIS A 103 2.89 -10.01 13.98
CA HIS A 103 2.15 -10.87 14.91
C HIS A 103 0.86 -11.48 14.33
N CYS A 104 0.75 -12.82 14.42
CA CYS A 104 -0.40 -13.63 13.97
C CYS A 104 -1.72 -13.40 14.73
N CYS A 105 -1.79 -12.45 15.67
CA CYS A 105 -2.96 -12.27 16.57
C CYS A 105 -4.24 -11.86 15.82
N ILE A 106 -4.12 -11.24 14.66
CA ILE A 106 -5.25 -10.67 13.89
C ILE A 106 -5.76 -11.67 12.83
N MET A 107 -5.08 -12.80 12.65
CA MET A 107 -5.47 -13.82 11.68
C MET A 107 -6.29 -14.94 12.30
N PHE A 108 -7.15 -15.54 11.50
CA PHE A 108 -7.74 -16.84 11.82
C PHE A 108 -6.64 -17.84 12.19
N THR A 109 -6.62 -18.27 13.45
CA THR A 109 -5.63 -19.22 13.96
C THR A 109 -5.96 -20.61 13.43
N GLY A 110 -5.14 -21.13 12.51
CA GLY A 110 -5.30 -22.46 11.93
C GLY A 110 -4.52 -22.60 10.62
N THR A 111 -3.35 -23.22 10.66
CA THR A 111 -2.48 -23.37 9.48
C THR A 111 -3.16 -24.13 8.34
N GLU A 112 -3.93 -25.17 8.65
CA GLU A 112 -4.71 -25.94 7.67
C GLU A 112 -5.85 -25.10 7.08
N PHE A 113 -6.71 -24.52 7.93
CA PHE A 113 -7.80 -23.63 7.49
C PHE A 113 -7.29 -22.53 6.55
N ARG A 114 -6.18 -21.89 6.91
CA ARG A 114 -5.60 -20.81 6.09
C ARG A 114 -5.08 -21.30 4.74
N LYS A 115 -4.50 -22.50 4.68
CA LYS A 115 -4.06 -23.11 3.41
C LYS A 115 -5.24 -23.50 2.53
N GLU A 116 -6.27 -24.12 3.12
CA GLU A 116 -7.50 -24.52 2.42
C GLU A 116 -8.23 -23.29 1.85
N ASN A 117 -8.26 -22.20 2.61
CA ASN A 117 -8.90 -20.95 2.21
C ASN A 117 -7.97 -20.01 1.43
N GLY A 118 -6.74 -20.43 1.12
CA GLY A 118 -5.85 -19.67 0.24
C GLY A 118 -5.38 -18.33 0.80
N LEU A 119 -5.24 -18.23 2.13
CA LEU A 119 -4.88 -16.99 2.84
C LEU A 119 -3.36 -16.78 2.94
N CYS A 120 -2.57 -17.85 2.88
CA CYS A 120 -1.11 -17.83 3.07
C CYS A 120 -0.32 -17.52 1.80
N ASP A 121 -0.99 -17.39 0.65
CA ASP A 121 -0.30 -17.20 -0.63
C ASP A 121 0.14 -15.75 -0.75
N LYS A 122 1.45 -15.50 -0.64
CA LYS A 122 2.02 -14.19 -0.95
C LYS A 122 1.73 -13.85 -2.41
N ALA A 123 1.12 -12.69 -2.63
CA ALA A 123 0.90 -12.21 -3.98
C ALA A 123 2.23 -11.74 -4.58
N ASP A 124 2.55 -12.25 -5.78
CA ASP A 124 3.65 -11.69 -6.55
C ASP A 124 3.32 -10.25 -6.94
N LEU A 125 4.22 -9.33 -6.62
CA LEU A 125 4.17 -7.97 -7.15
C LEU A 125 4.34 -8.06 -8.66
N LYS A 126 3.28 -7.70 -9.40
CA LYS A 126 3.32 -7.65 -10.87
C LYS A 126 4.06 -6.40 -11.39
N TRP A 127 4.26 -5.43 -10.51
CA TRP A 127 4.98 -4.20 -10.80
C TRP A 127 6.51 -4.43 -10.79
N LYS A 128 7.21 -3.85 -11.76
CA LYS A 128 8.67 -3.95 -11.94
C LYS A 128 9.37 -2.79 -11.22
N PRO A 129 10.63 -2.96 -10.77
CA PRO A 129 11.33 -1.96 -9.96
C PRO A 129 11.33 -0.56 -10.57
N TYR A 130 11.38 0.43 -9.67
CA TYR A 130 11.32 1.85 -9.97
C TYR A 130 12.37 2.28 -10.98
N ALA A 131 12.02 3.28 -11.79
CA ALA A 131 12.96 3.85 -12.75
C ALA A 131 14.22 4.34 -12.01
N PRO A 132 15.44 4.02 -12.50
CA PRO A 132 16.67 4.53 -11.92
C PRO A 132 16.61 6.06 -11.80
N GLY A 133 16.81 6.58 -10.60
CA GLY A 133 16.74 8.02 -10.34
C GLY A 133 15.33 8.59 -10.16
N PHE A 134 14.31 7.75 -9.94
CA PHE A 134 12.99 8.22 -9.49
C PHE A 134 13.12 9.12 -8.26
N LYS A 135 12.42 10.27 -8.30
CA LYS A 135 12.42 11.25 -7.22
C LYS A 135 11.02 11.77 -6.94
N HIS A 136 10.50 11.44 -5.77
CA HIS A 136 9.28 12.00 -5.21
C HIS A 136 9.58 13.28 -4.44
N LYS A 137 8.82 14.34 -4.70
CA LYS A 137 9.08 15.69 -4.16
C LYS A 137 8.05 16.15 -3.14
N ASN A 138 6.97 15.40 -2.92
CA ASN A 138 5.86 15.85 -2.07
C ASN A 138 5.73 15.07 -0.76
N LEU A 139 6.28 13.85 -0.67
CA LEU A 139 6.29 13.10 0.57
C LEU A 139 7.15 13.84 1.60
N VAL A 140 6.54 14.24 2.72
CA VAL A 140 7.20 14.96 3.81
C VAL A 140 7.29 14.14 5.09
N LYS A 141 6.35 13.21 5.31
CA LYS A 141 6.27 12.41 6.53
C LYS A 141 6.04 10.94 6.23
N LEU A 142 6.85 10.11 6.86
CA LEU A 142 6.65 8.67 6.94
C LEU A 142 6.39 8.28 8.39
N THR A 143 5.35 7.48 8.62
CA THR A 143 5.14 6.82 9.92
C THR A 143 5.20 5.32 9.71
N THR A 144 6.06 4.62 10.45
CA THR A 144 6.19 3.17 10.34
C THR A 144 5.98 2.49 11.68
N TYR A 145 5.13 1.46 11.73
CA TYR A 145 4.90 0.65 12.92
C TYR A 145 5.27 -0.82 12.65
N GLY A 146 5.67 -1.55 13.69
CA GLY A 146 5.89 -3.00 13.62
C GLY A 146 7.15 -3.45 12.86
N PHE A 147 7.98 -2.52 12.40
CA PHE A 147 9.32 -2.86 11.91
C PHE A 147 10.21 -3.29 13.07
N GLN A 148 10.92 -4.40 12.89
CA GLN A 148 12.05 -4.72 13.74
C GLN A 148 13.25 -3.87 13.29
N PRO A 149 14.03 -3.29 14.22
CA PRO A 149 15.22 -2.51 13.88
C PRO A 149 16.35 -3.45 13.43
N ASP A 150 16.20 -4.00 12.23
CA ASP A 150 17.15 -4.89 11.56
C ASP A 150 17.72 -4.24 10.29
N ASP A 151 18.63 -4.95 9.61
CA ASP A 151 19.23 -4.47 8.36
C ASP A 151 18.19 -4.24 7.25
N ASN A 152 17.04 -4.92 7.28
CA ASN A 152 15.98 -4.69 6.30
C ASN A 152 15.31 -3.34 6.54
N PHE A 153 15.08 -2.95 7.79
CA PHE A 153 14.54 -1.64 8.12
C PHE A 153 15.51 -0.52 7.72
N VAL A 154 16.80 -0.66 8.00
CA VAL A 154 17.81 0.33 7.57
C VAL A 154 17.83 0.45 6.05
N ARG A 155 17.80 -0.67 5.32
CA ARG A 155 17.73 -0.67 3.85
C ARG A 155 16.45 -0.01 3.35
N TYR A 156 15.31 -0.31 3.96
CA TYR A 156 14.01 0.28 3.64
C TYR A 156 14.06 1.80 3.74
N ILE A 157 14.50 2.33 4.89
CA ILE A 157 14.59 3.78 5.12
C ILE A 157 15.60 4.43 4.16
N THR A 158 16.75 3.79 3.92
CA THR A 158 17.77 4.32 3.01
C THR A 158 17.23 4.46 1.59
N CYS A 159 16.62 3.40 1.04
CA CYS A 159 16.03 3.44 -0.30
C CYS A 159 14.91 4.48 -0.40
N LEU A 160 14.08 4.60 0.63
CA LEU A 160 13.00 5.57 0.65
C LEU A 160 13.53 7.01 0.72
N ALA A 161 14.56 7.28 1.52
CA ALA A 161 15.17 8.61 1.61
C ALA A 161 15.83 9.04 0.29
N GLU A 162 16.39 8.10 -0.48
CA GLU A 162 16.91 8.38 -1.82
C GLU A 162 15.80 8.75 -2.81
N ALA A 163 14.64 8.08 -2.71
CA ALA A 163 13.49 8.31 -3.57
C ALA A 163 12.70 9.57 -3.19
N ALA A 164 12.43 9.79 -1.90
CA ALA A 164 11.63 10.90 -1.39
C ALA A 164 12.52 12.05 -0.91
N VAL A 165 12.96 12.88 -1.86
CA VAL A 165 14.03 13.87 -1.64
C VAL A 165 13.67 15.02 -0.70
N ASN A 166 12.38 15.22 -0.41
CA ASN A 166 11.88 16.26 0.49
C ASN A 166 11.30 15.70 1.79
N MET A 167 11.55 14.42 2.09
CA MET A 167 11.10 13.80 3.33
C MET A 167 11.78 14.48 4.52
N ALA A 168 10.97 14.98 5.46
CA ALA A 168 11.41 15.78 6.60
C ALA A 168 11.25 15.05 7.94
N GLU A 169 10.30 14.11 8.01
CA GLU A 169 9.97 13.39 9.24
C GLU A 169 9.84 11.89 8.99
N ILE A 170 10.47 11.11 9.88
CA ILE A 170 10.27 9.67 10.00
C ILE A 170 9.85 9.41 11.45
N SER A 171 8.66 8.88 11.65
CA SER A 171 8.09 8.48 12.92
C SER A 171 8.05 6.95 13.03
N LEU A 172 8.40 6.42 14.21
CA LEU A 172 8.51 4.99 14.52
C LEU A 172 7.52 4.57 15.63
#